data_AF-A0A1Y0RVX2-F1
#
_entry.id   AF-A0A1Y0RVX2-F1
#
_cell.length_a   1.000
_cell.length_b   1.000
_cell.length_c   1.000
_cell.angle_alpha   90.00
_cell.angle_beta   90.00
_cell.angle_gamma   90.00
#
_symmetry.space_group_name_H-M   'P 1'
#
loop_
_entity.id
_entity.type
_entity.pdbx_description
1 polymer ?
#
loop_
_entity_poly.entity_id
_entity_poly.type
_entity_poly.pdbx_seq_one_letter_code
_entity_poly.pdbx_strand_id
1 'polypeptide(L)'
;MNLLDLSAPFEFVGRQAQFQRITQVLARDGDILIVGVPGSGRRTLVRRAAQEVGTHILEVDCIRVTDGQRFVQLLCESIDQTFQSAVARSLMQEWIEGKACGLFVLKDEASGRQRLKPVRTESQEQQWRAFEVLLHLLQELAESSGERMVLILQSFPHIRSWDRNGMWETFLRNEIQRQTQVSYVLIATIAEISIYADEPGNNLEIVQLAPLANDVVAAWVQEDLHTEGLTFDPRSQALELFVNAVQGHLGDASALVRRLKSVRVSDGLIRDWHVQQAIQELLTDLSMVFESLLMLLPANQTHLLESLALDPTDKPQSRDYIHKHYLSRGGSLQGAIAGLQHKGLIYGAEQGYRLALPLFALWLRQRLS
;
A
#
# COMPACT_ATOMS: atom_id res chain seq x y z
N MET A 1 -1.73 -16.80 -12.36
CA MET A 1 -0.96 -15.63 -12.81
C MET A 1 0.13 -15.37 -11.79
N ASN A 2 1.41 -15.50 -12.13
CA ASN A 2 2.49 -15.20 -11.19
C ASN A 2 2.66 -13.69 -11.08
N LEU A 3 2.44 -13.15 -9.87
CA LEU A 3 2.61 -11.73 -9.53
C LEU A 3 4.05 -11.38 -9.11
N LEU A 4 5.02 -12.28 -9.38
CA LEU A 4 6.36 -12.26 -8.79
C LEU A 4 7.51 -11.98 -9.77
N ASP A 5 7.26 -11.93 -11.08
CA ASP A 5 8.25 -11.44 -12.05
C ASP A 5 8.00 -9.95 -12.34
N LEU A 6 8.47 -9.10 -11.42
CA LEU A 6 8.69 -7.68 -11.65
C LEU A 6 10.18 -7.48 -11.95
N SER A 7 10.53 -7.44 -13.23
CA SER A 7 11.89 -7.20 -13.70
C SER A 7 12.38 -5.76 -13.40
N ALA A 8 13.71 -5.63 -13.29
CA ALA A 8 14.47 -4.59 -12.58
C ALA A 8 14.04 -3.09 -12.64
N PRO A 9 13.74 -2.43 -13.78
CA PRO A 9 14.03 -1.00 -13.93
C PRO A 9 13.19 0.01 -13.11
N PHE A 10 12.23 -0.43 -12.31
CA PHE A 10 11.19 0.44 -11.74
C PHE A 10 11.47 1.00 -10.35
N GLU A 11 12.47 0.50 -9.63
CA GLU A 11 12.42 0.48 -8.15
C GLU A 11 12.59 1.85 -7.48
N PHE A 12 13.29 2.79 -8.12
CA PHE A 12 13.61 4.11 -7.55
C PHE A 12 13.25 5.31 -8.43
N VAL A 13 12.46 5.10 -9.50
CA VAL A 13 12.07 6.15 -10.46
C VAL A 13 11.43 7.34 -9.73
N GLY A 14 12.15 8.46 -9.63
CA GLY A 14 11.72 9.65 -8.89
C GLY A 14 11.56 9.46 -7.37
N ARG A 15 12.07 8.36 -6.79
CA ARG A 15 11.91 7.98 -5.38
C ARG A 15 13.21 7.93 -4.57
N GLN A 16 14.34 8.35 -5.15
CA GLN A 16 15.65 8.23 -4.50
C GLN A 16 15.72 8.88 -3.10
N ALA A 17 15.13 10.07 -2.94
CA ALA A 17 15.09 10.77 -1.65
C ALA A 17 14.25 10.02 -0.60
N GLN A 18 13.10 9.48 -1.00
CA GLN A 18 12.24 8.69 -0.10
C GLN A 18 12.90 7.35 0.25
N PHE A 19 13.56 6.69 -0.70
CA PHE A 19 14.38 5.49 -0.44
C PHE A 19 15.45 5.78 0.61
N GLN A 20 16.29 6.79 0.36
CA GLN A 20 17.35 7.20 1.29
C GLN A 20 16.79 7.54 2.68
N ARG A 21 15.63 8.20 2.76
CA ARG A 21 15.00 8.51 4.05
C ARG A 21 14.55 7.25 4.80
N ILE A 22 13.89 6.32 4.11
CA ILE A 22 13.45 5.04 4.70
C ILE A 22 14.67 4.23 5.18
N THR A 23 15.70 4.08 4.34
CA THR A 23 16.95 3.38 4.69
C THR A 23 17.64 4.03 5.90
N GLN A 24 17.73 5.35 5.97
CA GLN A 24 18.30 6.07 7.13
C GLN A 24 17.51 5.83 8.42
N VAL A 25 16.18 5.73 8.35
CA VAL A 25 15.32 5.55 9.52
C VAL A 25 15.39 4.12 10.03
N LEU A 26 15.31 3.12 9.13
CA LEU A 26 15.51 1.71 9.48
C LEU A 26 16.94 1.41 9.97
N ALA A 27 17.95 2.12 9.46
CA ALA A 27 19.34 1.93 9.89
C ALA A 27 19.63 2.41 11.33
N ARG A 28 18.73 3.21 11.93
CA ARG A 28 18.77 3.68 13.33
C ARG A 28 17.64 3.07 14.18
N ASP A 29 17.10 1.95 13.73
CA ASP A 29 16.03 1.18 14.38
C ASP A 29 14.70 1.93 14.55
N GLY A 30 14.47 2.99 13.76
CA GLY A 30 13.29 3.83 13.83
C GLY A 30 12.11 3.35 12.99
N ASP A 31 10.91 3.70 13.43
CA ASP A 31 9.65 3.30 12.81
C ASP A 31 9.18 4.26 11.71
N ILE A 32 8.34 3.75 10.80
CA ILE A 32 7.92 4.46 9.58
C ILE A 32 6.42 4.30 9.33
N LEU A 33 5.75 5.42 9.03
CA LEU A 33 4.46 5.43 8.36
C LEU A 33 4.66 5.82 6.89
N ILE A 34 4.53 4.85 5.96
CA ILE A 34 4.62 5.14 4.52
C ILE A 34 3.22 5.26 3.90
N VAL A 35 2.97 6.41 3.29
CA VAL A 35 1.65 6.82 2.78
C VAL A 35 1.68 7.15 1.30
N GLY A 36 0.52 7.13 0.65
CA GLY A 36 0.38 7.41 -0.78
C GLY A 36 -0.91 6.83 -1.35
N VAL A 37 -0.92 6.60 -2.65
CA VAL A 37 -2.06 6.01 -3.39
C VAL A 37 -1.77 4.58 -3.86
N PRO A 38 -2.80 3.78 -4.25
CA PRO A 38 -2.59 2.51 -4.94
C PRO A 38 -1.58 2.65 -6.09
N GLY A 39 -0.75 1.64 -6.33
CA GLY A 39 0.28 1.67 -7.38
C GLY A 39 1.48 2.62 -7.16
N SER A 40 1.54 3.40 -6.08
CA SER A 40 2.64 4.37 -5.83
C SER A 40 4.03 3.79 -5.51
N GLY A 41 4.16 2.46 -5.36
CA GLY A 41 5.43 1.77 -5.09
C GLY A 41 5.77 1.49 -3.62
N ARG A 42 4.93 1.92 -2.65
CA ARG A 42 5.19 1.83 -1.19
C ARG A 42 5.80 0.50 -0.72
N ARG A 43 5.16 -0.63 -1.06
CA ARG A 43 5.59 -1.99 -0.64
C ARG A 43 6.99 -2.33 -1.17
N THR A 44 7.25 -2.04 -2.45
CA THR A 44 8.55 -2.27 -3.09
C THR A 44 9.64 -1.42 -2.45
N LEU A 45 9.36 -0.12 -2.25
CA LEU A 45 10.31 0.84 -1.71
C LEU A 45 10.76 0.49 -0.28
N VAL A 46 9.81 0.14 0.60
CA VAL A 46 10.12 -0.30 1.98
C VAL A 46 10.89 -1.61 1.97
N ARG A 47 10.45 -2.62 1.22
CA ARG A 47 11.12 -3.92 1.18
C ARG A 47 12.56 -3.78 0.70
N ARG A 48 12.81 -2.95 -0.32
CA ARG A 48 14.17 -2.63 -0.78
C ARG A 48 14.99 -1.93 0.29
N ALA A 49 14.44 -0.95 1.00
CA ALA A 49 15.17 -0.24 2.05
C ALA A 49 15.52 -1.16 3.24
N ALA A 50 14.59 -2.04 3.64
CA ALA A 50 14.85 -3.02 4.70
C ALA A 50 15.89 -4.08 4.28
N GLN A 51 15.93 -4.46 2.99
CA GLN A 51 16.99 -5.30 2.40
C GLN A 51 18.34 -4.58 2.38
N GLU A 52 18.38 -3.31 2.00
CA GLU A 52 19.60 -2.47 1.97
C GLU A 52 20.24 -2.31 3.36
N VAL A 53 19.43 -2.19 4.41
CA VAL A 53 19.89 -2.14 5.81
C VAL A 53 20.35 -3.53 6.32
N GLY A 54 20.01 -4.61 5.62
CA GLY A 54 20.35 -5.97 6.01
C GLY A 54 19.52 -6.50 7.19
N THR A 55 18.25 -6.09 7.29
CA THR A 55 17.35 -6.50 8.37
C THR A 55 16.61 -7.80 8.06
N HIS A 56 16.21 -8.53 9.11
CA HIS A 56 15.20 -9.59 9.00
C HIS A 56 13.82 -8.98 8.74
N ILE A 57 13.21 -9.31 7.60
CA ILE A 57 11.93 -8.75 7.18
C ILE A 57 10.79 -9.71 7.52
N LEU A 58 9.83 -9.23 8.29
CA LEU A 58 8.54 -9.88 8.52
C LEU A 58 7.47 -9.04 7.81
N GLU A 59 6.57 -9.70 7.08
CA GLU A 59 5.43 -9.05 6.44
C GLU A 59 4.10 -9.64 6.93
N VAL A 60 3.13 -8.76 7.20
CA VAL A 60 1.72 -9.14 7.38
C VAL A 60 0.87 -8.28 6.47
N ASP A 61 -0.06 -8.91 5.74
CA ASP A 61 -1.05 -8.23 4.92
C ASP A 61 -2.34 -8.04 5.72
N CYS A 62 -2.60 -6.81 6.16
CA CYS A 62 -3.76 -6.47 6.99
C CYS A 62 -5.09 -6.62 6.24
N ILE A 63 -5.12 -6.76 4.90
CA ILE A 63 -6.34 -7.16 4.17
C ILE A 63 -6.72 -8.61 4.49
N ARG A 64 -5.72 -9.48 4.74
CA ARG A 64 -5.94 -10.90 5.09
C ARG A 64 -6.20 -11.11 6.59
N VAL A 65 -6.07 -10.05 7.40
CA VAL A 65 -6.35 -10.05 8.84
C VAL A 65 -7.83 -9.71 9.02
N THR A 66 -8.67 -10.73 9.14
CA THR A 66 -10.15 -10.62 9.25
C THR A 66 -10.65 -10.48 10.68
N ASP A 67 -9.80 -10.82 11.65
CA ASP A 67 -10.10 -10.94 13.07
C ASP A 67 -8.77 -11.17 13.84
N GLY A 68 -8.84 -11.14 15.17
CA GLY A 68 -7.66 -11.30 16.05
C GLY A 68 -6.98 -12.66 15.94
N GLN A 69 -7.75 -13.76 15.80
CA GLN A 69 -7.17 -15.11 15.61
C GLN A 69 -6.37 -15.17 14.31
N ARG A 70 -6.90 -14.57 13.23
CA ARG A 70 -6.25 -14.49 11.94
C ARG A 70 -5.01 -13.59 11.97
N PHE A 71 -5.02 -12.52 12.79
CA PHE A 71 -3.83 -11.69 13.00
C PHE A 71 -2.69 -12.49 13.65
N VAL A 72 -2.97 -13.14 14.78
CA VAL A 72 -2.00 -14.00 15.49
C VAL A 72 -1.46 -15.10 14.58
N GLN A 73 -2.32 -15.74 13.78
CA GLN A 73 -1.89 -16.75 12.81
C GLN A 73 -0.95 -16.17 11.75
N LEU A 74 -1.26 -15.00 11.17
CA LEU A 74 -0.43 -14.39 10.13
C LEU A 74 0.92 -13.90 10.65
N LEU A 75 0.98 -13.42 11.90
CA LEU A 75 2.24 -13.13 12.59
C LEU A 75 3.08 -14.40 12.78
N CYS A 76 2.49 -15.51 13.24
CA CYS A 76 3.18 -16.81 13.33
C CYS A 76 3.69 -17.30 11.96
N GLU A 77 2.87 -17.16 10.90
CA GLU A 77 3.26 -17.51 9.54
C GLU A 77 4.44 -16.67 9.03
N SER A 78 4.54 -15.40 9.44
CA SER A 78 5.63 -14.48 9.11
C SER A 78 6.92 -14.84 9.87
N ILE A 79 6.82 -15.04 11.18
CA ILE A 79 7.92 -15.50 12.04
C ILE A 79 8.50 -16.83 11.52
N ASP A 80 7.64 -17.78 11.16
CA ASP A 80 8.07 -19.07 10.59
C ASP A 80 8.88 -18.95 9.29
N GLN A 81 8.53 -17.98 8.44
CA GLN A 81 9.17 -17.77 7.15
C GLN A 81 10.56 -17.15 7.32
N THR A 82 10.70 -16.21 8.26
CA THR A 82 11.95 -15.51 8.56
C THR A 82 12.89 -16.39 9.38
N PHE A 83 12.40 -17.04 10.45
CA PHE A 83 13.21 -17.80 11.40
C PHE A 83 13.17 -19.30 11.13
N GLN A 84 14.12 -19.76 10.31
CA GLN A 84 14.25 -21.17 9.92
C GLN A 84 15.43 -21.89 10.61
N SER A 85 16.25 -21.19 11.40
CA SER A 85 17.42 -21.76 12.08
C SER A 85 17.04 -22.62 13.29
N ALA A 86 17.83 -23.66 13.59
CA ALA A 86 17.61 -24.52 14.75
C ALA A 86 17.69 -23.76 16.08
N VAL A 87 18.55 -22.74 16.16
CA VAL A 87 18.70 -21.86 17.34
C VAL A 87 17.40 -21.10 17.61
N ALA A 88 16.82 -20.45 16.59
CA ALA A 88 15.55 -19.75 16.75
C ALA A 88 14.39 -20.71 17.13
N ARG A 89 14.45 -21.98 16.68
CA ARG A 89 13.47 -23.01 17.07
C ARG A 89 13.61 -23.44 18.53
N SER A 90 14.83 -23.57 19.06
CA SER A 90 15.06 -23.81 20.50
C SER A 90 14.47 -22.67 21.33
N LEU A 91 14.77 -21.42 20.94
CA LEU A 91 14.26 -20.25 21.64
C LEU A 91 12.74 -20.14 21.60
N MET A 92 12.11 -20.43 20.46
CA MET A 92 10.64 -20.51 20.38
C MET A 92 10.07 -21.60 21.31
N GLN A 93 10.72 -22.75 21.42
CA GLN A 93 10.29 -23.83 22.31
C GLN A 93 10.42 -23.43 23.79
N GLU A 94 11.55 -22.86 24.19
CA GLU A 94 11.79 -22.33 25.54
C GLU A 94 10.80 -21.20 25.91
N TRP A 95 10.51 -20.31 24.96
CA TRP A 95 9.50 -19.25 25.11
C TRP A 95 8.07 -19.81 25.23
N ILE A 96 7.72 -20.86 24.46
CA ILE A 96 6.44 -21.58 24.63
C ILE A 96 6.34 -22.17 26.03
N GLU A 97 7.38 -22.88 26.49
CA GLU A 97 7.36 -23.55 27.79
C GLU A 97 7.29 -22.56 28.97
N GLY A 98 8.00 -21.43 28.88
CA GLY A 98 8.07 -20.42 29.95
C GLY A 98 6.95 -19.37 29.96
N LYS A 99 6.58 -18.82 28.79
CA LYS A 99 5.74 -17.61 28.68
C LYS A 99 4.43 -17.83 27.90
N ALA A 100 4.43 -18.75 26.94
CA ALA A 100 3.35 -18.94 25.96
C ALA A 100 2.61 -20.30 26.09
N CYS A 101 2.77 -20.99 27.21
CA CYS A 101 2.25 -22.34 27.42
C CYS A 101 0.72 -22.37 27.29
N GLY A 102 0.21 -23.29 26.46
CA GLY A 102 -1.21 -23.40 26.13
C GLY A 102 -1.74 -22.38 25.10
N LEU A 103 -0.96 -21.36 24.73
CA LEU A 103 -1.30 -20.39 23.68
C LEU A 103 -0.70 -20.77 22.32
N PHE A 104 0.49 -21.35 22.31
CA PHE A 104 1.23 -21.74 21.10
C PHE A 104 1.82 -23.15 21.20
N VAL A 105 2.09 -23.74 20.04
CA VAL A 105 2.79 -25.02 19.89
C VAL A 105 3.68 -25.00 18.65
N LEU A 106 4.83 -25.68 18.71
CA LEU A 106 5.55 -26.12 17.52
C LEU A 106 4.92 -27.40 17.00
N LYS A 107 4.60 -27.44 15.69
CA LYS A 107 4.09 -28.65 15.01
C LYS A 107 4.95 -29.01 13.81
N ASP A 108 5.27 -30.29 13.68
CA ASP A 108 5.91 -30.82 12.47
C ASP A 108 4.94 -30.72 11.27
N GLU A 109 5.41 -30.11 10.18
CA GLU A 109 4.80 -30.27 8.86
C GLU A 109 5.33 -31.53 8.17
N ALA A 110 4.63 -31.99 7.12
CA ALA A 110 5.06 -33.12 6.28
C ALA A 110 6.44 -32.93 5.60
N SER A 111 7.00 -31.73 5.65
CA SER A 111 8.36 -31.37 5.24
C SER A 111 9.45 -31.68 6.27
N GLY A 112 9.08 -32.20 7.45
CA GLY A 112 9.99 -32.44 8.59
C GLY A 112 10.41 -31.15 9.31
N ARG A 113 9.72 -30.03 9.06
CA ARG A 113 10.00 -28.73 9.69
C ARG A 113 8.95 -28.42 10.75
N GLN A 114 9.40 -27.99 11.92
CA GLN A 114 8.52 -27.46 12.96
C GLN A 114 8.09 -26.04 12.65
N ARG A 115 6.83 -25.74 12.96
CA ARG A 115 6.19 -24.44 12.73
C ARG A 115 5.42 -23.94 13.94
N LEU A 116 5.55 -22.65 14.21
CA LEU A 116 4.81 -21.97 15.26
C LEU A 116 3.34 -21.86 14.85
N LYS A 117 2.45 -22.41 15.67
CA LYS A 117 0.99 -22.32 15.47
C LYS A 117 0.30 -21.87 16.76
N PRO A 118 -0.67 -20.95 16.70
CA PRO A 118 -1.55 -20.71 17.82
C PRO A 118 -2.38 -21.97 18.11
N VAL A 119 -2.61 -22.25 19.39
CA VAL A 119 -3.60 -23.22 19.84
C VAL A 119 -4.99 -22.71 19.43
N ARG A 120 -5.86 -23.61 18.94
CA ARG A 120 -7.23 -23.21 18.58
C ARG A 120 -8.01 -22.89 19.84
N THR A 121 -8.52 -21.67 19.93
CA THR A 121 -9.34 -21.18 21.04
C THR A 121 -10.45 -20.27 20.53
N GLU A 122 -11.61 -20.39 21.15
CA GLU A 122 -12.79 -19.52 20.95
C GLU A 122 -12.80 -18.34 21.95
N SER A 123 -11.90 -18.33 22.94
CA SER A 123 -11.80 -17.25 23.93
C SER A 123 -11.07 -16.03 23.38
N GLN A 124 -11.76 -14.89 23.35
CA GLN A 124 -11.16 -13.60 23.00
C GLN A 124 -10.03 -13.20 23.94
N GLU A 125 -10.10 -13.53 25.23
CA GLU A 125 -9.03 -13.25 26.20
C GLU A 125 -7.75 -14.05 25.88
N GLN A 126 -7.90 -15.29 25.43
CA GLN A 126 -6.76 -16.10 25.01
C GLN A 126 -6.19 -15.65 23.66
N GLN A 127 -7.03 -15.22 22.72
CA GLN A 127 -6.58 -14.62 21.47
C GLN A 127 -5.82 -13.30 21.70
N TRP A 128 -6.34 -12.46 22.62
CA TRP A 128 -5.70 -11.22 23.06
C TRP A 128 -4.34 -11.50 23.68
N ARG A 129 -4.30 -12.35 24.72
CA ARG A 129 -3.04 -12.69 25.39
C ARG A 129 -2.02 -13.32 24.44
N ALA A 130 -2.48 -14.16 23.49
CA ALA A 130 -1.63 -14.73 22.46
C ALA A 130 -1.00 -13.65 21.57
N PHE A 131 -1.75 -12.59 21.21
CA PHE A 131 -1.21 -11.43 20.49
C PHE A 131 -0.17 -10.66 21.30
N GLU A 132 -0.45 -10.37 22.57
CA GLU A 132 0.48 -9.66 23.47
C GLU A 132 1.83 -10.39 23.56
N VAL A 133 1.85 -11.67 23.95
CA VAL A 133 3.12 -12.40 24.08
C VAL A 133 3.80 -12.63 22.73
N LEU A 134 3.06 -12.74 21.62
CA LEU A 134 3.66 -12.93 20.29
C LEU A 134 4.39 -11.68 19.79
N LEU A 135 3.94 -10.48 20.17
CA LEU A 135 4.70 -9.25 19.91
C LEU A 135 5.96 -9.17 20.77
N HIS A 136 5.92 -9.64 22.02
CA HIS A 136 7.14 -9.76 22.85
C HIS A 136 8.14 -10.79 22.30
N LEU A 137 7.68 -11.90 21.69
CA LEU A 137 8.56 -12.87 21.03
C LEU A 137 9.40 -12.23 19.90
N LEU A 138 8.87 -11.23 19.19
CA LEU A 138 9.64 -10.54 18.14
C LEU A 138 10.87 -9.82 18.71
N GLN A 139 10.69 -9.09 19.82
CA GLN A 139 11.79 -8.43 20.53
C GLN A 139 12.79 -9.47 21.08
N GLU A 140 12.32 -10.58 21.67
CA GLU A 140 13.20 -11.64 22.18
C GLU A 140 13.99 -12.36 21.07
N LEU A 141 13.41 -12.53 19.88
CA LEU A 141 14.12 -13.07 18.69
C LEU A 141 15.17 -12.09 18.15
N ALA A 142 14.91 -10.78 18.18
CA ALA A 142 15.87 -9.75 17.78
C ALA A 142 17.07 -9.71 18.74
N GLU A 143 16.79 -9.62 20.05
CA GLU A 143 17.80 -9.56 21.10
C GLU A 143 18.72 -10.79 21.14
N SER A 144 18.15 -11.98 20.96
CA SER A 144 18.88 -13.25 21.01
C SER A 144 19.72 -13.55 19.77
N SER A 145 19.29 -13.07 18.59
CA SER A 145 20.09 -13.15 17.36
C SER A 145 21.15 -12.05 17.29
N GLY A 146 20.90 -10.90 17.93
CA GLY A 146 21.67 -9.67 17.70
C GLY A 146 21.40 -9.06 16.32
N GLU A 147 20.36 -9.52 15.63
CA GLU A 147 19.99 -9.07 14.29
C GLU A 147 18.77 -8.14 14.34
N ARG A 148 18.82 -7.05 13.57
CA ARG A 148 17.74 -6.06 13.49
C ARG A 148 16.55 -6.60 12.72
N MET A 149 15.35 -6.42 13.26
CA MET A 149 14.11 -6.91 12.67
C MET A 149 13.22 -5.76 12.19
N VAL A 150 12.51 -5.96 11.08
CA VAL A 150 11.50 -5.02 10.57
C VAL A 150 10.17 -5.75 10.37
N LEU A 151 9.12 -5.29 11.06
CA LEU A 151 7.75 -5.74 10.82
C LEU A 151 7.00 -4.78 9.90
N ILE A 152 6.78 -5.21 8.66
CA ILE A 152 6.03 -4.47 7.64
C ILE A 152 4.55 -4.87 7.70
N LEU A 153 3.70 -3.92 8.09
CA LEU A 153 2.24 -4.09 8.15
C LEU A 153 1.60 -3.44 6.92
N GLN A 154 1.19 -4.28 5.98
CA GLN A 154 0.72 -3.84 4.67
C GLN A 154 -0.77 -3.52 4.70
N SER A 155 -1.15 -2.37 4.13
CA SER A 155 -2.54 -1.89 4.11
C SER A 155 -3.11 -1.68 5.52
N PHE A 156 -2.27 -1.21 6.44
CA PHE A 156 -2.49 -1.19 7.90
C PHE A 156 -3.91 -0.80 8.37
N PRO A 157 -4.58 0.25 7.84
CA PRO A 157 -5.90 0.66 8.31
C PRO A 157 -7.01 -0.40 8.17
N HIS A 158 -6.79 -1.48 7.43
CA HIS A 158 -7.75 -2.58 7.31
C HIS A 158 -8.02 -3.31 8.64
N ILE A 159 -7.13 -3.21 9.65
CA ILE A 159 -7.40 -3.78 10.98
C ILE A 159 -8.68 -3.20 11.62
N ARG A 160 -9.00 -1.93 11.33
CA ARG A 160 -10.22 -1.24 11.81
C ARG A 160 -11.52 -1.84 11.26
N SER A 161 -11.46 -2.69 10.24
CA SER A 161 -12.64 -3.37 9.69
C SER A 161 -13.26 -4.39 10.66
N TRP A 162 -12.46 -4.93 11.58
CA TRP A 162 -12.87 -5.89 12.61
C TRP A 162 -12.53 -5.43 14.03
N ASP A 163 -11.46 -4.66 14.24
CA ASP A 163 -11.12 -4.04 15.53
C ASP A 163 -12.00 -2.79 15.79
N ARG A 164 -13.30 -3.03 15.98
CA ARG A 164 -14.32 -1.97 16.11
C ARG A 164 -14.12 -1.04 17.30
N ASN A 165 -13.36 -1.48 18.30
CA ASN A 165 -13.07 -0.73 19.53
C ASN A 165 -11.66 -0.11 19.50
N GLY A 166 -10.88 -0.32 18.43
CA GLY A 166 -9.50 0.16 18.30
C GLY A 166 -8.52 -0.46 19.31
N MET A 167 -8.87 -1.59 19.94
CA MET A 167 -8.11 -2.18 21.03
C MET A 167 -6.78 -2.75 20.54
N TRP A 168 -6.81 -3.48 19.41
CA TRP A 168 -5.65 -4.13 18.80
C TRP A 168 -4.73 -3.10 18.15
N GLU A 169 -5.31 -2.11 17.45
CA GLU A 169 -4.54 -1.00 16.88
C GLU A 169 -3.84 -0.19 17.97
N THR A 170 -4.56 0.18 19.05
CA THR A 170 -3.99 0.99 20.15
C THR A 170 -2.89 0.24 20.88
N PHE A 171 -3.07 -1.04 21.19
CA PHE A 171 -2.02 -1.84 21.85
C PHE A 171 -0.78 -1.96 20.98
N LEU A 172 -0.95 -2.28 19.69
CA LEU A 172 0.16 -2.38 18.74
C LEU A 172 0.94 -1.07 18.63
N ARG A 173 0.27 0.08 18.58
CA ARG A 173 0.91 1.41 18.61
C ARG A 173 1.69 1.67 19.90
N ASN A 174 1.16 1.24 21.04
CA ASN A 174 1.89 1.34 22.31
C ASN A 174 3.13 0.44 22.34
N GLU A 175 3.08 -0.75 21.73
CA GLU A 175 4.24 -1.63 21.62
C GLU A 175 5.29 -1.09 20.63
N ILE A 176 4.88 -0.48 19.50
CA ILE A 176 5.79 0.25 18.60
C ILE A 176 6.62 1.27 19.38
N GLN A 177 6.00 2.05 20.26
CA GLN A 177 6.69 3.05 21.10
C GLN A 177 7.63 2.47 22.17
N ARG A 178 7.56 1.16 22.45
CA ARG A 178 8.30 0.47 23.54
C ARG A 178 9.41 -0.45 23.04
N GLN A 179 9.21 -1.10 21.90
CA GLN A 179 10.20 -2.00 21.33
C GLN A 179 11.40 -1.22 20.80
N THR A 180 12.57 -1.85 20.83
CA THR A 180 13.85 -1.19 20.56
C THR A 180 14.77 -1.98 19.63
N GLN A 181 14.43 -3.24 19.33
CA GLN A 181 15.16 -4.11 18.39
C GLN A 181 14.28 -4.54 17.19
N VAL A 182 13.03 -4.10 17.17
CA VAL A 182 12.06 -4.32 16.10
C VAL A 182 11.57 -2.96 15.62
N SER A 183 11.89 -2.60 14.38
CA SER A 183 11.31 -1.42 13.73
C SER A 183 10.02 -1.80 13.00
N TYR A 184 9.06 -0.90 12.99
CA TYR A 184 7.75 -1.13 12.37
C TYR A 184 7.58 -0.24 11.14
N VAL A 185 7.01 -0.82 10.07
CA VAL A 185 6.64 -0.04 8.88
C VAL A 185 5.16 -0.22 8.57
N LEU A 186 4.38 0.81 8.85
CA LEU A 186 2.96 0.88 8.56
C LEU A 186 2.75 1.38 7.14
N ILE A 187 2.19 0.55 6.25
CA ILE A 187 1.89 0.95 4.86
C ILE A 187 0.41 1.32 4.75
N ALA A 188 0.13 2.58 4.43
CA ALA A 188 -1.24 3.12 4.43
C ALA A 188 -1.56 4.03 3.23
N THR A 189 -2.83 4.43 3.11
CA THR A 189 -3.29 5.47 2.18
C THR A 189 -2.97 6.87 2.72
N ILE A 190 -3.02 7.88 1.86
CA ILE A 190 -2.74 9.28 2.24
C ILE A 190 -3.67 9.82 3.35
N ALA A 191 -4.87 9.25 3.50
CA ALA A 191 -5.83 9.63 4.55
C ALA A 191 -5.32 9.39 5.98
N GLU A 192 -4.31 8.54 6.17
CA GLU A 192 -3.73 8.34 7.51
C GLU A 192 -2.83 9.50 7.95
N ILE A 193 -2.36 10.39 7.06
CA ILE A 193 -1.48 11.51 7.47
C ILE A 193 -2.12 12.33 8.59
N SER A 194 -3.39 12.73 8.44
CA SER A 194 -4.09 13.54 9.44
C SER A 194 -4.40 12.80 10.74
N ILE A 195 -4.40 11.46 10.72
CA ILE A 195 -4.65 10.66 11.93
C ILE A 195 -3.38 10.59 12.78
N TYR A 196 -2.22 10.46 12.14
CA TYR A 196 -0.95 10.27 12.82
C TYR A 196 -0.18 11.58 13.06
N ALA A 197 -0.41 12.64 12.29
CA ALA A 197 0.28 13.92 12.46
C ALA A 197 -0.13 14.65 13.76
N ASP A 198 -1.39 14.50 14.19
CA ASP A 198 -1.97 15.20 15.34
C ASP A 198 -1.95 14.36 16.63
N GLU A 199 -1.45 13.11 16.59
CA GLU A 199 -1.40 12.21 17.76
C GLU A 199 -0.19 12.50 18.68
N PRO A 200 -0.41 12.87 19.97
CA PRO A 200 0.68 13.17 20.89
C PRO A 200 1.59 11.96 21.15
N GLY A 201 2.91 12.14 20.98
CA GLY A 201 3.90 11.08 21.20
C GLY A 201 4.06 10.10 20.03
N ASN A 202 3.50 10.39 18.85
CA ASN A 202 3.80 9.61 17.66
C ASN A 202 5.27 9.79 17.23
N ASN A 203 6.04 8.68 17.27
CA ASN A 203 7.45 8.64 16.87
C ASN A 203 7.67 8.12 15.44
N LEU A 204 6.60 7.77 14.70
CA LEU A 204 6.71 7.27 13.33
C LEU A 204 7.23 8.36 12.38
N GLU A 205 8.28 8.06 11.60
CA GLU A 205 8.66 8.91 10.48
C GLU A 205 7.62 8.79 9.35
N ILE A 206 6.97 9.90 8.98
CA ILE A 206 6.00 9.91 7.88
C ILE A 206 6.71 10.10 6.53
N VAL A 207 6.63 9.10 5.65
CA VAL A 207 7.18 9.16 4.28
C VAL A 207 6.05 9.10 3.25
N GLN A 208 5.83 10.20 2.52
CA GLN A 208 4.75 10.32 1.54
C GLN A 208 5.22 10.06 0.10
N LEU A 209 4.54 9.13 -0.58
CA LEU A 209 4.66 8.89 -2.03
C LEU A 209 3.50 9.56 -2.78
N ALA A 210 3.59 10.88 -2.93
CA ALA A 210 2.74 11.65 -3.86
C ALA A 210 3.03 11.26 -5.33
N PRO A 211 2.13 11.54 -6.30
CA PRO A 211 2.41 11.32 -7.71
C PRO A 211 3.72 11.97 -8.16
N LEU A 212 4.40 11.31 -9.09
CA LEU A 212 5.62 11.85 -9.70
C LEU A 212 5.30 13.09 -10.54
N ALA A 213 6.29 13.97 -10.67
CA ALA A 213 6.22 15.08 -11.59
C ALA A 213 6.24 14.59 -13.06
N ASN A 214 5.59 15.35 -13.94
CA ASN A 214 5.36 14.97 -15.34
C ASN A 214 6.65 14.78 -16.14
N ASP A 215 7.68 15.59 -15.86
CA ASP A 215 9.02 15.51 -16.41
C ASP A 215 9.76 14.23 -15.99
N VAL A 216 9.65 13.85 -14.71
CA VAL A 216 10.24 12.60 -14.19
C VAL A 216 9.58 11.38 -14.83
N VAL A 217 8.25 11.39 -15.00
CA VAL A 217 7.54 10.32 -15.72
C VAL A 217 7.94 10.29 -17.19
N ALA A 218 8.01 11.45 -17.85
CA ALA A 218 8.37 11.57 -19.26
C ALA A 218 9.77 11.01 -19.54
N ALA A 219 10.77 11.42 -18.76
CA ALA A 219 12.15 10.94 -18.88
C ALA A 219 12.22 9.41 -18.69
N TRP A 220 11.57 8.90 -17.65
CA TRP A 220 11.54 7.46 -17.38
C TRP A 220 10.88 6.66 -18.51
N VAL A 221 9.71 7.08 -19.02
CA VAL A 221 9.03 6.32 -20.08
C VAL A 221 9.81 6.36 -21.40
N GLN A 222 10.50 7.46 -21.69
CA GLN A 222 11.39 7.54 -22.85
C GLN A 222 12.57 6.57 -22.73
N GLU A 223 13.20 6.48 -21.55
CA GLU A 223 14.29 5.54 -21.28
C GLU A 223 13.81 4.07 -21.37
N ASP A 224 12.72 3.72 -20.68
CA ASP A 224 12.20 2.34 -20.66
C ASP A 224 11.73 1.87 -22.05
N LEU A 225 11.12 2.73 -22.85
CA LEU A 225 10.74 2.41 -24.24
C LEU A 225 11.95 2.31 -25.18
N HIS A 226 12.98 3.14 -24.97
CA HIS A 226 14.21 3.08 -25.77
C HIS A 226 14.93 1.72 -25.62
N THR A 227 14.79 1.04 -24.48
CA THR A 227 15.34 -0.33 -24.32
C THR A 227 14.72 -1.35 -25.29
N GLU A 228 13.51 -1.10 -25.79
CA GLU A 228 12.80 -1.92 -26.79
C GLU A 228 12.96 -1.39 -28.22
N GLY A 229 13.78 -0.34 -28.43
CA GLY A 229 13.88 0.36 -29.72
C GLY A 229 12.68 1.24 -30.07
N LEU A 230 11.88 1.63 -29.07
CA LEU A 230 10.68 2.47 -29.23
C LEU A 230 10.93 3.89 -28.74
N THR A 231 10.41 4.89 -29.46
CA THR A 231 10.44 6.30 -29.06
C THR A 231 9.14 7.01 -29.42
N PHE A 232 8.79 8.09 -28.72
CA PHE A 232 7.67 8.94 -29.11
C PHE A 232 8.05 9.83 -30.29
N ASP A 233 7.18 9.92 -31.30
CA ASP A 233 7.33 10.80 -32.45
C ASP A 233 7.32 12.28 -32.00
N PRO A 234 8.43 13.04 -32.17
CA PRO A 234 8.53 14.43 -31.69
C PRO A 234 7.56 15.41 -32.38
N ARG A 235 6.85 14.98 -33.43
CA ARG A 235 5.83 15.77 -34.13
C ARG A 235 4.41 15.47 -33.63
N SER A 236 4.28 14.58 -32.64
CA SER A 236 3.01 14.07 -32.11
C SER A 236 2.81 14.50 -30.65
N GLN A 237 1.57 14.44 -30.17
CA GLN A 237 1.23 14.68 -28.76
C GLN A 237 1.27 13.40 -27.92
N ALA A 238 1.82 12.31 -28.45
CA ALA A 238 1.80 10.98 -27.82
C ALA A 238 2.39 10.95 -26.41
N LEU A 239 3.48 11.67 -26.16
CA LEU A 239 4.09 11.77 -24.83
C LEU A 239 3.21 12.58 -23.86
N GLU A 240 2.60 13.68 -24.33
CA GLU A 240 1.66 14.47 -23.53
C GLU A 240 0.41 13.64 -23.18
N LEU A 241 -0.17 12.93 -24.16
CA LEU A 241 -1.31 12.03 -23.97
C LEU A 241 -0.99 10.94 -22.94
N PHE A 242 0.21 10.34 -23.01
CA PHE A 242 0.66 9.36 -22.03
C PHE A 242 0.74 9.97 -20.62
N VAL A 243 1.44 11.10 -20.47
CA VAL A 243 1.66 11.75 -19.17
C VAL A 243 0.33 12.24 -18.56
N ASN A 244 -0.55 12.85 -19.36
CA ASN A 244 -1.87 13.32 -18.93
C ASN A 244 -2.83 12.16 -18.56
N ALA A 245 -2.64 10.98 -19.14
CA ALA A 245 -3.43 9.80 -18.80
C ALA A 245 -3.01 9.18 -17.45
N VAL A 246 -1.72 9.17 -17.14
CA VAL A 246 -1.17 8.50 -15.95
C VAL A 246 -0.90 9.44 -14.77
N GLN A 247 -0.82 10.74 -15.00
CA GLN A 247 -0.78 11.82 -13.99
C GLN A 247 0.19 11.56 -12.82
N GLY A 248 1.41 11.09 -13.11
CA GLY A 248 2.40 10.79 -12.06
C GLY A 248 2.22 9.47 -11.30
N HIS A 249 1.20 8.67 -11.61
CA HIS A 249 0.90 7.42 -10.90
C HIS A 249 1.66 6.25 -11.54
N LEU A 250 2.74 5.80 -10.87
CA LEU A 250 3.65 4.76 -11.37
C LEU A 250 2.94 3.47 -11.79
N GLY A 251 1.95 2.99 -11.05
CA GLY A 251 1.20 1.77 -11.41
C GLY A 251 0.49 1.88 -12.76
N ASP A 252 -0.21 2.98 -12.99
CA ASP A 252 -0.91 3.27 -14.26
C ASP A 252 0.10 3.48 -15.39
N ALA A 253 1.20 4.16 -15.11
CA ALA A 253 2.31 4.36 -16.05
C ALA A 253 2.96 3.03 -16.48
N SER A 254 3.34 2.16 -15.54
CA SER A 254 3.85 0.82 -15.83
C SER A 254 2.86 -0.03 -16.65
N ALA A 255 1.56 0.05 -16.32
CA ALA A 255 0.53 -0.69 -17.03
C ALA A 255 0.38 -0.24 -18.49
N LEU A 256 0.41 1.08 -18.74
CA LEU A 256 0.31 1.65 -20.08
C LEU A 256 1.60 1.43 -20.90
N VAL A 257 2.79 1.59 -20.30
CA VAL A 257 4.07 1.31 -20.99
C VAL A 257 4.16 -0.14 -21.42
N ARG A 258 3.76 -1.10 -20.57
CA ARG A 258 3.73 -2.52 -20.95
C ARG A 258 2.85 -2.79 -22.19
N ARG A 259 1.78 -2.03 -22.42
CA ARG A 259 1.02 -2.11 -23.68
C ARG A 259 1.78 -1.47 -24.83
N LEU A 260 2.36 -0.29 -24.65
CA LEU A 260 3.17 0.38 -25.68
C LEU A 260 4.35 -0.49 -26.15
N LYS A 261 5.01 -1.22 -25.24
CA LYS A 261 6.05 -2.22 -25.57
C LYS A 261 5.56 -3.39 -26.43
N SER A 262 4.25 -3.68 -26.43
CA SER A 262 3.65 -4.73 -27.27
C SER A 262 3.23 -4.25 -28.66
N VAL A 263 3.21 -2.93 -28.91
CA VAL A 263 2.84 -2.34 -30.19
C VAL A 263 3.85 -2.69 -31.27
N ARG A 264 3.36 -3.04 -32.47
CA ARG A 264 4.21 -3.34 -33.64
C ARG A 264 4.30 -2.12 -34.56
N VAL A 265 5.31 -1.29 -34.35
CA VAL A 265 5.70 -0.18 -35.24
C VAL A 265 6.88 -0.58 -36.12
N SER A 266 6.80 -0.29 -37.41
CA SER A 266 7.87 -0.59 -38.38
C SER A 266 9.03 0.42 -38.35
N ASP A 267 8.79 1.61 -37.81
CA ASP A 267 9.74 2.73 -37.73
C ASP A 267 10.17 3.07 -36.29
N GLY A 268 9.70 2.31 -35.29
CA GLY A 268 9.97 2.56 -33.87
C GLY A 268 9.23 3.77 -33.27
N LEU A 269 8.35 4.44 -34.02
CA LEU A 269 7.74 5.71 -33.63
C LEU A 269 6.32 5.56 -33.09
N ILE A 270 6.18 5.68 -31.77
CA ILE A 270 4.92 5.79 -31.04
C ILE A 270 4.29 7.16 -31.32
N ARG A 271 2.97 7.17 -31.52
CA ARG A 271 2.17 8.31 -32.01
C ARG A 271 0.84 8.35 -31.28
N ASP A 272 0.11 9.45 -31.41
CA ASP A 272 -1.13 9.73 -30.68
C ASP A 272 -2.10 8.54 -30.69
N TRP A 273 -2.34 7.95 -31.87
CA TRP A 273 -3.25 6.82 -32.02
C TRP A 273 -2.78 5.56 -31.29
N HIS A 274 -1.48 5.29 -31.24
CA HIS A 274 -0.92 4.15 -30.49
C HIS A 274 -1.17 4.31 -28.98
N VAL A 275 -1.01 5.53 -28.46
CA VAL A 275 -1.24 5.83 -27.04
C VAL A 275 -2.73 5.82 -26.72
N GLN A 276 -3.57 6.42 -27.57
CA GLN A 276 -5.03 6.37 -27.43
C GLN A 276 -5.57 4.95 -27.48
N GLN A 277 -5.10 4.11 -28.40
CA GLN A 277 -5.47 2.69 -28.46
C GLN A 277 -5.03 1.95 -27.20
N ALA A 278 -3.77 2.10 -26.76
CA ALA A 278 -3.25 1.45 -25.57
C ALA A 278 -4.00 1.87 -24.28
N ILE A 279 -4.42 3.15 -24.19
CA ILE A 279 -5.33 3.63 -23.14
C ILE A 279 -6.68 2.92 -23.27
N GLN A 280 -7.31 2.93 -24.45
CA GLN A 280 -8.66 2.38 -24.62
C GLN A 280 -8.75 0.87 -24.32
N GLU A 281 -7.74 0.10 -24.74
CA GLU A 281 -7.61 -1.32 -24.40
C GLU A 281 -7.44 -1.51 -22.89
N LEU A 282 -6.65 -0.66 -22.23
CA LEU A 282 -6.46 -0.72 -20.77
C LEU A 282 -7.74 -0.37 -20.01
N LEU A 283 -8.52 0.61 -20.46
CA LEU A 283 -9.81 0.96 -19.87
C LEU A 283 -10.86 -0.14 -20.11
N THR A 284 -10.85 -0.77 -21.29
CA THR A 284 -11.70 -1.93 -21.62
C THR A 284 -11.39 -3.11 -20.69
N ASP A 285 -10.12 -3.47 -20.52
CA ASP A 285 -9.71 -4.60 -19.67
C ASP A 285 -9.97 -4.35 -18.18
N LEU A 286 -9.94 -3.08 -17.73
CA LEU A 286 -10.24 -2.69 -16.35
C LEU A 286 -11.73 -2.42 -16.09
N SER A 287 -12.58 -2.35 -17.13
CA SER A 287 -13.98 -1.94 -17.03
C SER A 287 -14.78 -2.71 -15.97
N MET A 288 -14.72 -4.05 -15.96
CA MET A 288 -15.44 -4.86 -14.96
C MET A 288 -14.93 -4.63 -13.53
N VAL A 289 -13.66 -4.31 -13.35
CA VAL A 289 -13.08 -3.97 -12.03
C VAL A 289 -13.60 -2.61 -11.57
N PHE A 290 -13.66 -1.63 -12.47
CA PHE A 290 -14.19 -0.30 -12.20
C PHE A 290 -15.71 -0.29 -11.92
N GLU A 291 -16.50 -1.08 -12.66
CA GLU A 291 -17.92 -1.30 -12.33
C GLU A 291 -18.09 -1.96 -10.96
N SER A 292 -17.30 -3.01 -10.67
CA SER A 292 -17.33 -3.69 -9.36
C SER A 292 -16.97 -2.73 -8.22
N LEU A 293 -15.99 -1.84 -8.43
CA LEU A 293 -15.61 -0.81 -7.46
C LEU A 293 -16.76 0.17 -7.18
N LEU A 294 -17.45 0.67 -8.22
CA LEU A 294 -18.60 1.58 -8.04
C LEU A 294 -19.78 0.90 -7.35
N MET A 295 -20.08 -0.36 -7.67
CA MET A 295 -21.16 -1.13 -7.02
C MET A 295 -20.93 -1.38 -5.53
N LEU A 296 -19.66 -1.32 -5.07
CA LEU A 296 -19.30 -1.46 -3.65
C LEU A 296 -19.28 -0.13 -2.88
N LEU A 297 -19.47 1.01 -3.57
CA LEU A 297 -19.52 2.32 -2.93
C LEU A 297 -20.96 2.72 -2.56
N PRO A 298 -21.16 3.37 -1.39
CA PRO A 298 -22.41 4.07 -1.09
C PRO A 298 -22.75 5.09 -2.17
N ALA A 299 -24.03 5.21 -2.55
CA ALA A 299 -24.46 6.07 -3.67
C ALA A 299 -23.98 7.54 -3.57
N ASN A 300 -23.86 8.09 -2.36
CA ASN A 300 -23.33 9.46 -2.16
C ASN A 300 -21.81 9.56 -2.37
N GLN A 301 -21.05 8.47 -2.19
CA GLN A 301 -19.64 8.37 -2.55
C GLN A 301 -19.46 8.20 -4.06
N THR A 302 -20.28 7.34 -4.69
CA THR A 302 -20.34 7.16 -6.15
C THR A 302 -20.59 8.50 -6.86
N HIS A 303 -21.69 9.19 -6.51
CA HIS A 303 -22.10 10.45 -7.11
C HIS A 303 -21.04 11.56 -6.96
N LEU A 304 -20.43 11.69 -5.78
CA LEU A 304 -19.33 12.64 -5.55
C LEU A 304 -18.11 12.32 -6.42
N LEU A 305 -17.75 11.05 -6.54
CA LEU A 305 -16.60 10.59 -7.31
C LEU A 305 -16.81 10.79 -8.82
N GLU A 306 -18.03 10.55 -9.32
CA GLU A 306 -18.43 10.86 -10.71
C GLU A 306 -18.40 12.37 -10.99
N SER A 307 -18.90 13.19 -10.06
CA SER A 307 -18.87 14.66 -10.15
C SER A 307 -17.43 15.18 -10.25
N LEU A 308 -16.54 14.68 -9.39
CA LEU A 308 -15.11 15.03 -9.38
C LEU A 308 -14.35 14.53 -10.63
N ALA A 309 -14.80 13.43 -11.23
CA ALA A 309 -14.24 12.95 -12.49
C ALA A 309 -14.60 13.91 -13.64
N LEU A 310 -15.87 14.29 -13.77
CA LEU A 310 -16.36 15.18 -14.83
C LEU A 310 -15.91 16.64 -14.66
N ASP A 311 -15.90 17.15 -13.43
CA ASP A 311 -15.69 18.56 -13.12
C ASP A 311 -14.75 18.68 -11.89
N PRO A 312 -13.43 18.54 -12.07
CA PRO A 312 -12.47 18.58 -10.96
C PRO A 312 -12.51 19.91 -10.20
N THR A 313 -12.41 19.87 -8.87
CA THR A 313 -12.40 21.07 -8.03
C THR A 313 -11.65 20.88 -6.71
N ASP A 314 -10.90 21.91 -6.30
CA ASP A 314 -10.30 22.00 -4.96
C ASP A 314 -11.35 22.26 -3.85
N LYS A 315 -12.61 22.57 -4.23
CA LYS A 315 -13.67 23.02 -3.32
C LYS A 315 -14.99 22.26 -3.54
N PRO A 316 -15.01 20.91 -3.37
CA PRO A 316 -16.22 20.10 -3.57
C PRO A 316 -17.35 20.44 -2.59
N GLN A 317 -17.03 21.13 -1.50
CA GLN A 317 -17.99 21.59 -0.48
C GLN A 317 -18.55 23.00 -0.74
N SER A 318 -18.14 23.66 -1.83
CA SER A 318 -18.64 25.00 -2.18
C SER A 318 -20.12 24.94 -2.58
N ARG A 319 -20.87 26.01 -2.27
CA ARG A 319 -22.32 26.09 -2.57
C ARG A 319 -22.60 25.90 -4.06
N ASP A 320 -21.77 26.49 -4.91
CA ASP A 320 -21.93 26.47 -6.36
C ASP A 320 -21.71 25.06 -6.92
N TYR A 321 -20.67 24.36 -6.44
CA TYR A 321 -20.38 22.97 -6.85
C TYR A 321 -21.45 21.99 -6.37
N ILE A 322 -21.88 22.12 -5.11
CA ILE A 322 -22.98 21.33 -4.54
C ILE A 322 -24.27 21.53 -5.35
N HIS A 323 -24.56 22.77 -5.78
CA HIS A 323 -25.73 23.07 -6.58
C HIS A 323 -25.60 22.53 -8.02
N LYS A 324 -24.44 22.72 -8.66
CA LYS A 324 -24.16 22.25 -10.02
C LYS A 324 -24.31 20.73 -10.17
N HIS A 325 -23.86 19.97 -9.17
CA HIS A 325 -23.83 18.50 -9.21
C HIS A 325 -24.89 17.83 -8.34
N TYR A 326 -25.84 18.58 -7.78
CA TYR A 326 -26.92 18.03 -6.91
C TYR A 326 -26.40 17.21 -5.71
N LEU A 327 -25.24 17.58 -5.16
CA LEU A 327 -24.63 16.85 -4.06
C LEU A 327 -25.41 17.03 -2.75
N SER A 328 -25.27 16.04 -1.87
CA SER A 328 -25.72 16.14 -0.47
C SER A 328 -25.04 17.32 0.25
N ARG A 329 -25.70 17.84 1.30
CA ARG A 329 -25.18 18.96 2.11
C ARG A 329 -24.74 18.50 3.51
N GLY A 330 -23.85 19.28 4.13
CA GLY A 330 -23.43 19.07 5.52
C GLY A 330 -22.74 17.72 5.75
N GLY A 331 -23.07 17.06 6.85
CA GLY A 331 -22.39 15.83 7.30
C GLY A 331 -22.39 14.67 6.30
N SER A 332 -23.41 14.54 5.43
CA SER A 332 -23.45 13.51 4.39
C SER A 332 -22.32 13.69 3.36
N LEU A 333 -22.01 14.93 2.97
CA LEU A 333 -20.91 15.22 2.04
C LEU A 333 -19.54 15.04 2.72
N GLN A 334 -19.40 15.44 3.99
CA GLN A 334 -18.17 15.19 4.75
C GLN A 334 -17.89 13.69 4.87
N GLY A 335 -18.92 12.89 5.20
CA GLY A 335 -18.81 11.43 5.27
C GLY A 335 -18.52 10.78 3.92
N ALA A 336 -19.00 11.36 2.81
CA ALA A 336 -18.64 10.91 1.46
C ALA A 336 -17.16 11.21 1.13
N ILE A 337 -16.69 12.44 1.39
CA ILE A 337 -15.29 12.85 1.19
C ILE A 337 -14.36 11.97 2.02
N ALA A 338 -14.54 11.91 3.34
CA ALA A 338 -13.72 11.10 4.24
C ALA A 338 -13.77 9.60 3.85
N GLY A 339 -14.96 9.10 3.50
CA GLY A 339 -15.17 7.71 3.08
C GLY A 339 -14.43 7.33 1.78
N LEU A 340 -14.26 8.26 0.84
CA LEU A 340 -13.47 8.07 -0.38
C LEU A 340 -11.97 8.24 -0.13
N GLN A 341 -11.57 9.19 0.73
CA GLN A 341 -10.18 9.41 1.13
C GLN A 341 -9.60 8.18 1.84
N HIS A 342 -10.30 7.62 2.83
CA HIS A 342 -9.88 6.41 3.54
C HIS A 342 -9.66 5.23 2.59
N LYS A 343 -10.55 5.06 1.59
CA LYS A 343 -10.41 4.03 0.54
C LYS A 343 -9.26 4.32 -0.44
N GLY A 344 -8.63 5.50 -0.36
CA GLY A 344 -7.57 5.92 -1.28
C GLY A 344 -8.08 6.17 -2.71
N LEU A 345 -9.34 6.59 -2.86
CA LEU A 345 -9.99 6.86 -4.15
C LEU A 345 -9.94 8.34 -4.56
N ILE A 346 -9.82 9.24 -3.59
CA ILE A 346 -9.55 10.67 -3.80
C ILE A 346 -8.45 11.14 -2.85
N TYR A 347 -7.80 12.25 -3.21
CA TYR A 347 -6.87 12.96 -2.34
C TYR A 347 -7.59 13.93 -1.39
N GLY A 348 -6.85 14.61 -0.50
CA GLY A 348 -7.37 15.71 0.30
C GLY A 348 -7.15 17.09 -0.31
N ALA A 349 -7.36 18.11 0.52
CA ALA A 349 -7.24 19.51 0.14
C ALA A 349 -5.82 19.86 -0.35
N GLU A 350 -4.79 19.19 0.18
CA GLU A 350 -3.39 19.34 -0.20
C GLU A 350 -3.09 18.95 -1.65
N GLN A 351 -4.01 18.22 -2.29
CA GLN A 351 -3.94 17.80 -3.69
C GLN A 351 -5.28 18.00 -4.44
N GLY A 352 -6.08 18.98 -3.99
CA GLY A 352 -7.25 19.45 -4.73
C GLY A 352 -8.41 18.46 -4.86
N TYR A 353 -8.57 17.52 -3.91
CA TYR A 353 -9.64 16.50 -3.90
C TYR A 353 -9.78 15.66 -5.20
N ARG A 354 -8.76 15.64 -6.05
CA ARG A 354 -8.76 14.88 -7.31
C ARG A 354 -8.84 13.37 -7.06
N LEU A 355 -9.26 12.61 -8.08
CA LEU A 355 -9.25 11.15 -8.02
C LEU A 355 -7.80 10.62 -7.91
N ALA A 356 -7.63 9.57 -7.09
CA ALA A 356 -6.36 8.91 -6.81
C ALA A 356 -6.02 7.76 -7.78
N LEU A 357 -6.87 7.55 -8.79
CA LEU A 357 -6.77 6.51 -9.81
C LEU A 357 -7.04 7.15 -11.19
N PRO A 358 -6.01 7.67 -11.88
CA PRO A 358 -6.17 8.37 -13.16
C PRO A 358 -6.90 7.57 -14.24
N LEU A 359 -6.57 6.28 -14.44
CA LEU A 359 -7.26 5.44 -15.41
C LEU A 359 -8.76 5.25 -15.09
N PHE A 360 -9.11 5.17 -13.80
CA PHE A 360 -10.51 5.13 -13.37
C PHE A 360 -11.23 6.45 -13.65
N ALA A 361 -10.56 7.59 -13.44
CA ALA A 361 -11.09 8.92 -13.77
C ALA A 361 -11.33 9.09 -15.29
N LEU A 362 -10.43 8.56 -16.14
CA LEU A 362 -10.62 8.55 -17.60
C LEU A 362 -11.81 7.67 -18.00
N TRP A 363 -11.91 6.47 -17.45
CA TRP A 363 -13.01 5.56 -17.75
C TRP A 363 -14.37 6.12 -17.32
N LEU A 364 -14.44 6.78 -16.16
CA LEU A 364 -15.64 7.50 -15.72
C LEU A 364 -16.05 8.61 -16.70
N ARG A 365 -15.09 9.41 -17.17
CA ARG A 365 -15.35 10.44 -18.19
C ARG A 365 -15.92 9.84 -19.47
N GLN A 366 -15.35 8.73 -19.96
CA GLN A 366 -15.85 8.02 -21.15
C GLN A 366 -17.24 7.39 -20.95
N ARG A 367 -17.55 6.95 -19.72
CA ARG A 367 -18.85 6.34 -19.38
C ARG A 367 -19.98 7.38 -19.28
N LEU A 368 -19.64 8.57 -18.81
CA LEU A 368 -20.59 9.64 -18.46
C LEU A 368 -20.74 10.71 -19.56
N SER A 369 -19.90 10.66 -20.61
CA SER A 369 -20.00 11.47 -21.84
C SER A 369 -20.92 10.86 -22.88
#